data_AF-A0A7W7GZB0-F1
#
_entry.id   AF-A0A7W7GZB0-F1
#
_cell.length_a   1.000
_cell.length_b   1.000
_cell.length_c   1.000
_cell.angle_alpha   90.00
_cell.angle_beta   90.00
_cell.angle_gamma   90.00
#
_symmetry.space_group_name_H-M   'P 1'
#
loop_
_entity.id
_entity.type
_entity.pdbx_description
1 polymer ?
#
loop_
_entity_poly.entity_id
_entity_poly.type
_entity_poly.pdbx_seq_one_letter_code
_entity_poly.pdbx_strand_id
1 'polypeptide(L)'
;MTTAPVFSTDAVLPAVVLDLELSEPLPRVSATTADGRRVQQAWALVRLFTEPLGTILVDVPEYGLSPVDLAAAIDDELGDVVRPRLGGAAIPATGFTPATEPAFLASRRAVLAAAPDITVVICTRERPGALARCLDSLLGQQYPNFRILVVDNAPVTGATAEVVRSAARRGPVTYLKEPKAGLSFARNAAVAACPGEIMAWIDDDELADPHWLAEVARALVEHPEADVVSGVIVPAELETRAQIWFEQFGGHSKGRGFVPDVFGPRHPQSPLYPLPPFGTGANMTFRPGVIERVGGWDTALGAGTPAMGSEDTLAFTQVLLAGGTIVYQPTAVTHHYHRRDFEGLRKQMVGYGTGLTAAYTSLLLGRPGLIWRLLKLAPTAYRDLTGSDSPRVATLQADFPRELLGANRKGMIAGPRAYLRGRRAARATLRRRP
;
A
#
# COMPACT_ATOMS: atom_id res chain seq x y z
N MET A 1 16.11 -15.81 -28.89
CA MET A 1 14.99 -16.58 -28.31
C MET A 1 15.40 -16.97 -26.90
N THR A 2 15.12 -16.09 -25.94
CA THR A 2 15.30 -16.36 -24.51
C THR A 2 14.05 -17.09 -24.04
N THR A 3 14.19 -18.38 -23.76
CA THR A 3 13.15 -19.19 -23.13
C THR A 3 12.86 -18.61 -21.76
N ALA A 4 11.66 -18.06 -21.58
CA ALA A 4 11.15 -17.75 -20.26
C ALA A 4 11.19 -19.04 -19.41
N PRO A 5 11.68 -18.99 -18.16
CA PRO A 5 11.68 -20.18 -17.32
C PRO A 5 10.23 -20.62 -17.10
N VAL A 6 9.91 -21.84 -17.51
CA VAL A 6 8.69 -22.51 -17.11
C VAL A 6 8.90 -22.95 -15.66
N PHE A 7 8.44 -22.15 -14.71
CA PHE A 7 8.50 -22.51 -13.30
C PHE A 7 7.47 -23.60 -13.01
N SER A 8 7.94 -24.83 -12.80
CA SER A 8 7.16 -25.88 -12.13
C SER A 8 6.92 -25.40 -10.70
N THR A 9 5.67 -25.10 -10.37
CA THR A 9 5.24 -24.47 -9.11
C THR A 9 4.74 -25.48 -8.08
N ASP A 10 4.77 -26.77 -8.40
CA ASP A 10 4.01 -27.77 -7.62
C ASP A 10 4.75 -28.30 -6.39
N ALA A 11 6.07 -28.09 -6.26
CA ALA A 11 6.87 -28.68 -5.18
C ALA A 11 7.36 -27.70 -4.11
N VAL A 12 7.29 -26.38 -4.36
CA VAL A 12 7.96 -25.37 -3.50
C VAL A 12 7.04 -24.16 -3.26
N LEU A 13 6.93 -23.77 -2.00
CA LEU A 13 6.39 -22.49 -1.56
C LEU A 13 7.55 -21.50 -1.34
N PRO A 14 7.63 -20.38 -2.09
CA PRO A 14 8.71 -19.40 -1.95
C PRO A 14 8.79 -18.80 -0.55
N ALA A 15 7.68 -18.27 -0.02
CA ALA A 15 7.61 -17.88 1.38
C ALA A 15 6.22 -18.10 1.98
N VAL A 16 6.19 -18.56 3.23
CA VAL A 16 5.00 -18.44 4.07
C VAL A 16 4.94 -17.03 4.66
N VAL A 17 3.74 -16.45 4.73
CA VAL A 17 3.49 -15.16 5.39
C VAL A 17 2.95 -15.42 6.80
N LEU A 18 3.59 -14.83 7.80
CA LEU A 18 3.24 -14.96 9.22
C LEU A 18 2.93 -13.59 9.82
N ASP A 19 2.06 -13.58 10.82
CA ASP A 19 1.83 -12.45 11.71
C ASP A 19 2.16 -12.91 13.13
N LEU A 20 3.21 -12.35 13.73
CA LEU A 20 3.81 -12.84 14.97
C LEU A 20 3.61 -11.83 16.10
N GLU A 21 2.93 -12.22 17.15
CA GLU A 21 2.79 -11.43 18.38
C GLU A 21 3.82 -11.89 19.42
N LEU A 22 4.81 -11.04 19.73
CA LEU A 22 5.90 -11.36 20.65
C LEU A 22 5.44 -11.50 22.12
N SER A 23 4.23 -11.06 22.45
CA SER A 23 3.63 -11.34 23.76
C SER A 23 3.06 -12.76 23.88
N GLU A 24 2.95 -13.49 22.76
CA GLU A 24 2.49 -14.88 22.70
C GLU A 24 3.64 -15.86 22.37
N PRO A 25 3.48 -17.17 22.65
CA PRO A 25 4.46 -18.17 22.24
C PRO A 25 4.65 -18.20 20.71
N LEU A 26 5.90 -18.12 20.26
CA LEU A 26 6.23 -18.16 18.84
C LEU A 26 5.93 -19.54 18.24
N PRO A 27 5.41 -19.60 17.00
CA PRO A 27 5.10 -20.87 16.36
C PRO A 27 6.36 -21.58 15.87
N ARG A 28 6.26 -22.90 15.71
CA ARG A 28 7.18 -23.65 14.85
C ARG A 28 6.77 -23.41 13.40
N VAL A 29 7.73 -23.08 12.54
CA VAL A 29 7.49 -23.02 11.09
C VAL A 29 7.82 -24.38 10.48
N SER A 30 6.80 -25.04 9.92
CA SER A 30 6.97 -26.33 9.26
C SER A 30 7.83 -26.22 8.00
N ALA A 31 8.66 -27.23 7.74
CA ALA A 31 9.44 -27.32 6.50
C ALA A 31 8.56 -27.51 5.25
N THR A 32 7.35 -28.05 5.44
CA THR A 32 6.38 -28.34 4.39
C THR A 32 5.00 -27.81 4.75
N THR A 33 4.25 -27.40 3.73
CA THR A 33 2.84 -27.04 3.83
C THR A 33 1.95 -28.29 3.91
N ALA A 34 0.67 -28.10 4.24
CA ALA A 34 -0.31 -29.19 4.31
C ALA A 34 -0.54 -29.90 2.96
N ASP A 35 -0.35 -29.20 1.84
CA ASP A 35 -0.42 -29.74 0.48
C ASP A 35 0.92 -30.34 -0.01
N GLY A 36 1.94 -30.42 0.86
CA GLY A 36 3.21 -31.11 0.60
C GLY A 36 4.30 -30.26 -0.07
N ARG A 37 4.07 -28.96 -0.31
CA ARG A 37 5.10 -28.07 -0.86
C ARG A 37 6.19 -27.77 0.17
N ARG A 38 7.45 -27.70 -0.27
CA ARG A 38 8.60 -27.30 0.56
C ARG A 38 8.60 -25.78 0.79
N VAL A 39 8.63 -25.33 2.04
CA VAL A 39 8.67 -23.90 2.42
C VAL A 39 10.10 -23.36 2.37
N GLN A 40 10.46 -22.48 1.44
CA GLN A 40 11.82 -21.95 1.37
C GLN A 40 12.11 -20.91 2.45
N GLN A 41 11.19 -19.96 2.64
CA GLN A 41 11.38 -18.84 3.55
C GLN A 41 10.12 -18.58 4.38
N ALA A 42 10.28 -17.87 5.49
CA ALA A 42 9.19 -17.28 6.26
C ALA A 42 9.35 -15.77 6.26
N TRP A 43 8.36 -15.09 5.69
CA TRP A 43 8.21 -13.64 5.83
C TRP A 43 7.26 -13.40 7.00
N ALA A 44 7.65 -12.58 7.97
CA ALA A 44 6.83 -12.34 9.15
C ALA A 44 6.67 -10.86 9.45
N LEU A 45 5.44 -10.41 9.67
CA LEU A 45 5.13 -9.16 10.35
C LEU A 45 5.27 -9.41 11.85
N VAL A 46 6.15 -8.66 12.52
CA VAL A 46 6.44 -8.84 13.94
C VAL A 46 5.76 -7.73 14.74
N ARG A 47 5.02 -8.14 15.78
CA ARG A 47 4.27 -7.26 16.66
C ARG A 47 4.69 -7.42 18.10
N LEU A 48 4.52 -6.36 18.88
CA LEU A 48 4.54 -6.44 20.33
C LEU A 48 3.35 -5.67 20.88
N PHE A 49 2.45 -6.37 21.56
CA PHE A 49 1.19 -5.83 22.07
C PHE A 49 0.37 -5.18 20.96
N THR A 50 0.20 -5.90 19.85
CA THR A 50 -0.49 -5.48 18.62
C THR A 50 0.13 -4.29 17.88
N GLU A 51 1.23 -3.72 18.37
CA GLU A 51 2.03 -2.72 17.64
C GLU A 51 2.88 -3.44 16.61
N PRO A 52 2.68 -3.22 15.30
CA PRO A 52 3.59 -3.75 14.31
C PRO A 52 4.92 -2.99 14.35
N LEU A 53 6.00 -3.72 14.58
CA LEU A 53 7.34 -3.16 14.81
C LEU A 53 8.22 -3.20 13.56
N GLY A 54 7.97 -4.16 12.68
CA GLY A 54 8.86 -4.47 11.59
C GLY A 54 8.50 -5.78 10.91
N THR A 55 9.28 -6.13 9.89
CA THR A 55 9.14 -7.39 9.18
C THR A 55 10.47 -8.07 9.07
N ILE A 56 10.48 -9.40 9.12
CA ILE A 56 11.67 -10.21 8.89
C ILE A 56 11.45 -11.18 7.72
N LEU A 57 12.52 -11.57 7.06
CA LEU A 57 12.54 -12.66 6.08
C LEU A 57 13.65 -13.64 6.48
N VAL A 58 13.26 -14.86 6.83
CA VAL A 58 14.19 -15.89 7.31
C VAL A 58 14.09 -17.15 6.45
N ASP A 59 15.23 -17.78 6.17
CA ASP A 59 15.26 -19.07 5.47
C ASP A 59 14.76 -20.17 6.39
N VAL A 60 13.92 -21.06 5.85
CA VAL A 60 13.37 -22.20 6.60
C VAL A 60 14.19 -23.45 6.26
N PRO A 61 14.91 -24.06 7.23
CA PRO A 61 15.67 -25.29 6.99
C PRO A 61 14.81 -26.49 6.58
N GLU A 62 15.42 -27.57 6.09
CA GLU A 62 14.70 -28.79 5.70
C GLU A 62 13.94 -29.46 6.84
N TYR A 63 14.35 -29.22 8.09
CA TYR A 63 13.70 -29.69 9.30
C TYR A 63 12.71 -28.67 9.91
N GLY A 64 12.53 -27.52 9.25
CA GLY A 64 11.69 -26.41 9.72
C GLY A 64 12.44 -25.45 10.65
N LEU A 65 11.74 -24.43 11.12
CA LEU A 65 12.29 -23.42 12.03
C LEU A 65 11.69 -23.60 13.42
N SER A 66 12.53 -23.75 14.45
CA SER A 66 12.04 -23.85 15.83
C SER A 66 11.63 -22.48 16.37
N PRO A 67 10.77 -22.40 17.41
CA PRO A 67 10.45 -21.13 18.06
C PRO A 67 11.67 -20.37 18.58
N VAL A 68 12.72 -21.08 19.02
CA VAL A 68 13.97 -20.48 19.53
C VAL A 68 14.79 -19.87 18.39
N ASP A 69 14.92 -20.59 17.27
CA ASP A 69 15.64 -20.08 16.10
C ASP A 69 14.89 -18.90 15.47
N LEU A 70 13.55 -18.95 15.46
CA LEU A 70 12.71 -17.83 15.01
C LEU A 70 12.87 -16.62 15.93
N ALA A 71 12.88 -16.80 17.26
CA ALA A 71 13.14 -15.72 18.21
C ALA A 71 14.51 -15.08 17.99
N ALA A 72 15.55 -15.90 17.76
CA ALA A 72 16.90 -15.41 17.47
C ALA A 72 16.95 -14.62 16.16
N ALA A 73 16.30 -15.10 15.09
CA ALA A 73 16.20 -14.37 13.83
C ALA A 73 15.49 -13.01 13.98
N ILE A 74 14.45 -12.94 14.83
CA ILE A 74 13.78 -11.66 15.14
C ILE A 74 14.71 -10.76 15.96
N ASP A 75 15.46 -11.28 16.93
CA ASP A 75 16.37 -10.48 17.76
C ASP A 75 17.56 -9.92 16.96
N ASP A 76 18.04 -10.67 15.97
CA ASP A 76 19.09 -10.22 15.06
C ASP A 76 18.64 -9.03 14.18
N GLU A 77 17.41 -9.09 13.63
CA GLU A 77 16.91 -8.06 12.70
C GLU A 77 16.24 -6.87 13.43
N LEU A 78 15.49 -7.15 14.50
CA LEU A 78 14.64 -6.16 15.19
C LEU A 78 15.02 -5.94 16.66
N GLY A 79 16.10 -6.56 17.16
CA GLY A 79 16.51 -6.47 18.57
C GLY A 79 16.74 -5.04 19.06
N ASP A 80 17.19 -4.13 18.20
CA ASP A 80 17.38 -2.72 18.56
C ASP A 80 16.07 -1.98 18.83
N VAL A 81 14.96 -2.45 18.24
CA VAL A 81 13.61 -1.93 18.48
C VAL A 81 12.94 -2.65 19.64
N VAL A 82 13.16 -3.97 19.76
CA VAL A 82 12.44 -4.84 20.69
C VAL A 82 13.10 -4.90 22.08
N ARG A 83 14.42 -5.14 22.17
CA ARG A 83 15.11 -5.33 23.46
C ARG A 83 14.90 -4.18 24.44
N PRO A 84 14.93 -2.89 24.05
CA PRO A 84 14.62 -1.79 24.97
C PRO A 84 13.23 -1.89 25.63
N ARG A 85 12.26 -2.48 24.91
CA ARG A 85 10.89 -2.70 25.39
C ARG A 85 10.76 -3.91 26.31
N LEU A 86 11.75 -4.80 26.29
CA LEU A 86 11.88 -5.99 27.14
C LEU A 86 12.91 -5.81 28.27
N GLY A 87 13.29 -4.56 28.60
CA GLY A 87 14.28 -4.29 29.65
C GLY A 87 15.71 -4.72 29.30
N GLY A 88 16.02 -4.84 28.00
CA GLY A 88 17.33 -5.26 27.48
C GLY A 88 17.49 -6.77 27.29
N ALA A 89 16.47 -7.57 27.63
CA ALA A 89 16.50 -9.01 27.42
C ALA A 89 16.31 -9.39 25.95
N ALA A 90 16.91 -10.52 25.55
CA ALA A 90 16.65 -11.14 24.25
C ALA A 90 15.18 -11.56 24.13
N ILE A 91 14.69 -11.66 22.90
CA ILE A 91 13.30 -12.01 22.60
C ILE A 91 12.99 -13.45 23.05
N PRO A 92 12.02 -13.67 23.95
CA PRO A 92 11.67 -15.01 24.41
C PRO A 92 10.79 -15.74 23.40
N ALA A 93 11.10 -17.01 23.11
CA ALA A 93 10.25 -17.86 22.26
C ALA A 93 8.90 -18.21 22.90
N THR A 94 8.77 -18.06 24.22
CA THR A 94 7.55 -18.39 24.98
C THR A 94 6.57 -17.23 25.09
N GLY A 95 6.89 -16.06 24.52
CA GLY A 95 6.13 -14.84 24.69
C GLY A 95 6.53 -14.06 25.96
N PHE A 96 5.91 -12.90 26.11
CA PHE A 96 6.20 -11.93 27.17
C PHE A 96 4.92 -11.28 27.70
N THR A 97 4.75 -11.26 29.02
CA THR A 97 3.64 -10.56 29.68
C THR A 97 4.15 -9.26 30.32
N PRO A 98 3.56 -8.09 30.02
CA PRO A 98 4.02 -6.84 30.56
C PRO A 98 3.52 -6.67 32.00
N ALA A 99 4.33 -6.06 32.86
CA ALA A 99 3.95 -5.78 34.24
C ALA A 99 2.85 -4.70 34.37
N THR A 100 2.77 -3.80 33.39
CA THR A 100 1.79 -2.69 33.32
C THR A 100 1.25 -2.56 31.90
N GLU A 101 0.16 -1.82 31.71
CA GLU A 101 -0.36 -1.53 30.36
C GLU A 101 0.75 -0.89 29.50
N PRO A 102 1.07 -1.48 28.34
CA PRO A 102 2.02 -0.91 27.39
C PRO A 102 1.58 0.48 26.91
N ALA A 103 2.53 1.42 26.80
CA ALA A 103 2.25 2.80 26.40
C ALA A 103 1.50 2.91 25.06
N PHE A 104 1.82 2.01 24.12
CA PHE A 104 1.14 1.94 22.82
C PHE A 104 -0.35 1.59 22.95
N LEU A 105 -0.69 0.57 23.77
CA LEU A 105 -2.08 0.20 24.02
C LEU A 105 -2.84 1.31 24.76
N ALA A 106 -2.19 1.96 25.73
CA ALA A 106 -2.77 3.10 26.44
C ALA A 106 -3.05 4.29 25.48
N SER A 107 -2.12 4.59 24.57
CA SER A 107 -2.30 5.62 23.53
C SER A 107 -3.48 5.27 22.61
N ARG A 108 -3.55 4.03 22.10
CA ARG A 108 -4.66 3.59 21.27
C ARG A 108 -6.00 3.69 22.01
N ARG A 109 -6.06 3.26 23.27
CA ARG A 109 -7.28 3.36 24.10
C ARG A 109 -7.74 4.80 24.26
N ALA A 110 -6.81 5.74 24.46
CA ALA A 110 -7.13 7.17 24.54
C ALA A 110 -7.69 7.73 23.23
N VAL A 111 -7.10 7.35 22.08
CA VAL A 111 -7.58 7.74 20.76
C VAL A 111 -8.98 7.19 20.49
N LEU A 112 -9.23 5.92 20.81
CA LEU A 112 -10.53 5.28 20.58
C LEU A 112 -11.66 5.92 21.41
N ALA A 113 -11.35 6.50 22.57
CA ALA A 113 -12.32 7.21 23.40
C ALA A 113 -12.85 8.51 22.77
N ALA A 114 -12.08 9.11 21.84
CA ALA A 114 -12.43 10.32 21.10
C ALA A 114 -12.24 10.12 19.59
N ALA A 115 -12.56 8.92 19.11
CA ALA A 115 -12.34 8.49 17.73
C ALA A 115 -13.06 9.40 16.71
N PRO A 116 -12.36 10.01 15.74
CA PRO A 116 -13.01 10.75 14.66
C PRO A 116 -13.82 9.81 13.75
N ASP A 117 -14.90 10.33 13.15
CA ASP A 117 -15.64 9.60 12.13
C ASP A 117 -14.79 9.44 10.87
N ILE A 118 -14.63 8.20 10.40
CA ILE A 118 -13.89 7.88 9.18
C ILE A 118 -14.82 7.19 8.17
N THR A 119 -14.77 7.66 6.93
CA THR A 119 -15.38 6.97 5.79
C THR A 119 -14.31 6.20 5.04
N VAL A 120 -14.40 4.87 5.11
CA VAL A 120 -13.57 3.97 4.31
C VAL A 120 -14.15 3.90 2.90
N VAL A 121 -13.32 4.16 1.90
CA VAL A 121 -13.73 4.16 0.49
C VAL A 121 -12.99 3.08 -0.27
N ILE A 122 -13.77 2.21 -0.93
CA ILE A 122 -13.27 1.19 -1.84
C ILE A 122 -13.76 1.50 -3.25
N CYS A 123 -12.84 1.71 -4.19
CA CYS A 123 -13.18 1.81 -5.61
C CYS A 123 -12.92 0.46 -6.26
N THR A 124 -13.93 -0.14 -6.85
CA THR A 124 -13.84 -1.50 -7.41
C THR A 124 -14.41 -1.59 -8.81
N ARG A 125 -13.95 -2.58 -9.58
CA ARG A 125 -14.48 -2.88 -10.90
C ARG A 125 -14.29 -4.34 -11.28
N GLU A 126 -15.39 -5.06 -11.42
CA GLU A 126 -15.43 -6.46 -11.89
C GLU A 126 -14.53 -7.41 -11.06
N ARG A 127 -14.48 -7.20 -9.74
CA ARG A 127 -13.69 -8.02 -8.80
C ARG A 127 -14.48 -8.42 -7.53
N PRO A 128 -15.71 -8.96 -7.65
CA PRO A 128 -16.58 -9.23 -6.50
C PRO A 128 -15.93 -10.12 -5.44
N GLY A 129 -15.10 -11.10 -5.83
CA GLY A 129 -14.42 -11.99 -4.89
C GLY A 129 -13.30 -11.32 -4.09
N ALA A 130 -12.56 -10.37 -4.68
CA ALA A 130 -11.55 -9.60 -3.96
C ALA A 130 -12.22 -8.62 -2.99
N LEU A 131 -13.22 -7.89 -3.49
CA LEU A 131 -14.05 -6.99 -2.70
C LEU A 131 -14.67 -7.69 -1.48
N ALA A 132 -15.19 -8.91 -1.64
CA ALA A 132 -15.77 -9.67 -0.53
C ALA A 132 -14.76 -9.88 0.61
N ARG A 133 -13.52 -10.26 0.30
CA ARG A 133 -12.46 -10.43 1.31
C ARG A 133 -12.06 -9.11 1.95
N CYS A 134 -11.92 -8.05 1.16
CA CYS A 134 -11.65 -6.71 1.64
C CYS A 134 -12.73 -6.26 2.65
N LEU A 135 -14.01 -6.40 2.29
CA LEU A 135 -15.13 -6.07 3.16
C LEU A 135 -15.17 -6.92 4.43
N ASP A 136 -14.85 -8.22 4.35
CA ASP A 136 -14.78 -9.07 5.54
C ASP A 136 -13.71 -8.58 6.53
N SER A 137 -12.54 -8.14 6.05
CA SER A 137 -11.50 -7.55 6.91
C SER A 137 -11.93 -6.21 7.52
N LEU A 138 -12.64 -5.38 6.77
CA LEU A 138 -13.13 -4.08 7.25
C LEU A 138 -14.27 -4.21 8.26
N LEU A 139 -15.11 -5.24 8.14
CA LEU A 139 -16.16 -5.53 9.12
C LEU A 139 -15.57 -6.04 10.46
N GLY A 140 -14.31 -6.46 10.47
CA GLY A 140 -13.56 -6.86 11.66
C GLY A 140 -12.76 -5.74 12.33
N GLN A 141 -12.89 -4.48 11.89
CA GLN A 141 -12.13 -3.37 12.49
C GLN A 141 -12.47 -3.15 13.96
N GLN A 142 -11.43 -2.99 14.78
CA GLN A 142 -11.53 -2.57 16.18
C GLN A 142 -11.59 -1.03 16.26
N TYR A 143 -12.66 -0.46 15.72
CA TYR A 143 -12.88 0.98 15.67
C TYR A 143 -14.36 1.32 15.87
N PRO A 144 -14.72 2.29 16.75
CA PRO A 144 -16.11 2.46 17.16
C PRO A 144 -17.01 3.11 16.09
N ASN A 145 -16.48 4.09 15.33
CA ASN A 145 -17.30 4.96 14.50
C ASN A 145 -16.74 5.08 13.08
N PHE A 146 -17.19 4.23 12.17
CA PHE A 146 -16.83 4.33 10.76
C PHE A 146 -17.96 3.83 9.85
N ARG A 147 -17.88 4.22 8.59
CA ARG A 147 -18.72 3.66 7.52
C ARG A 147 -17.87 3.25 6.33
N ILE A 148 -18.41 2.37 5.50
CA ILE A 148 -17.76 1.88 4.30
C ILE A 148 -18.58 2.32 3.09
N LEU A 149 -17.96 3.02 2.15
CA LEU A 149 -18.52 3.37 0.84
C LEU A 149 -17.82 2.55 -0.23
N VAL A 150 -18.55 1.65 -0.87
CA VAL A 150 -18.08 0.93 -2.06
C VAL A 150 -18.56 1.68 -3.30
N VAL A 151 -17.61 2.15 -4.11
CA VAL A 151 -17.86 2.75 -5.41
C VAL A 151 -17.60 1.72 -6.51
N ASP A 152 -18.67 1.20 -7.09
CA ASP A 152 -18.65 0.27 -8.21
C ASP A 152 -18.49 1.02 -9.53
N ASN A 153 -17.33 0.86 -10.18
CA ASN A 153 -16.91 1.66 -11.31
C ASN A 153 -17.24 1.01 -12.66
N ALA A 154 -18.22 1.59 -13.35
CA ALA A 154 -18.72 1.16 -14.64
C ALA A 154 -19.01 -0.35 -14.69
N PRO A 155 -19.85 -0.88 -13.76
CA PRO A 155 -20.14 -2.30 -13.70
C PRO A 155 -20.87 -2.76 -14.95
N VAL A 156 -20.52 -3.96 -15.42
CA VAL A 156 -21.22 -4.67 -16.50
C VAL A 156 -22.12 -5.80 -15.99
N THR A 157 -21.99 -6.18 -14.72
CA THR A 157 -22.86 -7.16 -14.04
C THR A 157 -23.39 -6.63 -12.70
N GLY A 158 -24.32 -7.37 -12.07
CA GLY A 158 -24.83 -7.06 -10.72
C GLY A 158 -23.99 -7.64 -9.56
N ALA A 159 -22.90 -8.37 -9.86
CA ALA A 159 -22.18 -9.17 -8.87
C ALA A 159 -21.57 -8.33 -7.74
N THR A 160 -20.98 -7.16 -8.06
CA THR A 160 -20.47 -6.23 -7.05
C THR A 160 -21.58 -5.75 -6.12
N ALA A 161 -22.73 -5.36 -6.66
CA ALA A 161 -23.88 -4.89 -5.88
C ALA A 161 -24.42 -5.99 -4.93
N GLU A 162 -24.37 -7.26 -5.34
CA GLU A 162 -24.75 -8.39 -4.48
C GLU A 162 -23.79 -8.59 -3.31
N VAL A 163 -22.48 -8.50 -3.55
CA VAL A 163 -21.45 -8.55 -2.49
C VAL A 163 -21.68 -7.42 -1.48
N VAL A 164 -21.89 -6.20 -1.95
CA VAL A 164 -22.14 -5.04 -1.07
C VAL A 164 -23.45 -5.21 -0.29
N ARG A 165 -24.53 -5.68 -0.93
CA ARG A 165 -25.80 -5.97 -0.24
C ARG A 165 -25.63 -7.03 0.85
N SER A 166 -24.76 -8.02 0.64
CA SER A 166 -24.45 -9.03 1.64
C SER A 166 -23.68 -8.45 2.83
N ALA A 167 -22.66 -7.63 2.57
CA ALA A 167 -21.88 -6.97 3.60
C ALA A 167 -22.69 -5.94 4.40
N ALA A 168 -23.59 -5.20 3.76
CA ALA A 168 -24.48 -4.21 4.39
C ALA A 168 -25.43 -4.83 5.43
N ARG A 169 -25.69 -6.14 5.37
CA ARG A 169 -26.45 -6.85 6.43
C ARG A 169 -25.63 -7.11 7.70
N ARG A 170 -24.31 -6.96 7.63
CA ARG A 170 -23.37 -7.25 8.73
C ARG A 170 -22.70 -6.00 9.30
N GLY A 171 -22.80 -4.85 8.63
CA GLY A 171 -22.21 -3.61 9.10
C GLY A 171 -22.49 -2.41 8.20
N PRO A 172 -21.80 -1.27 8.43
CA PRO A 172 -22.14 0.03 7.85
C PRO A 172 -21.63 0.19 6.40
N VAL A 173 -22.04 -0.71 5.50
CA VAL A 173 -21.59 -0.73 4.10
C VAL A 173 -22.65 -0.11 3.19
N THR A 174 -22.22 0.84 2.37
CA THR A 174 -23.04 1.54 1.38
C THR A 174 -22.49 1.34 -0.03
N TYR A 175 -23.37 1.42 -1.02
CA TYR A 175 -23.07 1.20 -2.42
C TYR A 175 -23.30 2.48 -3.22
N LEU A 176 -22.32 2.86 -4.05
CA LEU A 176 -22.42 3.92 -5.03
C LEU A 176 -22.00 3.39 -6.40
N LYS A 177 -22.83 3.62 -7.42
CA LYS A 177 -22.49 3.30 -8.81
C LYS A 177 -21.91 4.53 -9.50
N GLU A 178 -20.69 4.43 -10.03
CA GLU A 178 -20.13 5.43 -10.95
C GLU A 178 -20.15 4.88 -12.38
N PRO A 179 -21.01 5.36 -13.28
CA PRO A 179 -21.14 4.79 -14.63
C PRO A 179 -19.95 5.04 -15.56
N LYS A 180 -19.09 6.02 -15.28
CA LYS A 180 -17.95 6.40 -16.11
C LYS A 180 -16.71 5.60 -15.72
N ALA A 181 -16.19 4.84 -16.67
CA ALA A 181 -15.02 3.99 -16.42
C ALA A 181 -13.75 4.81 -16.12
N GLY A 182 -13.03 4.42 -15.07
CA GLY A 182 -11.74 4.99 -14.64
C GLY A 182 -11.69 5.23 -13.13
N LEU A 183 -10.59 4.84 -12.48
CA LEU A 183 -10.43 4.92 -11.03
C LEU A 183 -10.66 6.34 -10.48
N SER A 184 -10.09 7.36 -11.14
CA SER A 184 -10.31 8.76 -10.74
C SER A 184 -11.75 9.24 -10.89
N PHE A 185 -12.57 8.66 -11.79
CA PHE A 185 -14.01 8.94 -11.81
C PHE A 185 -14.68 8.39 -10.55
N ALA A 186 -14.37 7.14 -10.18
CA ALA A 186 -14.91 6.53 -8.96
C ALA A 186 -14.48 7.29 -7.70
N ARG A 187 -13.21 7.68 -7.59
CA ARG A 187 -12.72 8.48 -6.46
C ARG A 187 -13.39 9.86 -6.39
N ASN A 188 -13.57 10.55 -7.51
CA ASN A 188 -14.30 11.82 -7.53
C ASN A 188 -15.78 11.65 -7.17
N ALA A 189 -16.42 10.54 -7.56
CA ALA A 189 -17.79 10.22 -7.16
C ALA A 189 -17.89 10.02 -5.63
N ALA A 190 -16.92 9.35 -5.02
CA ALA A 190 -16.86 9.23 -3.56
C ALA A 190 -16.69 10.59 -2.87
N VAL A 191 -15.78 11.45 -3.35
CA VAL A 191 -15.59 12.81 -2.81
C VAL A 191 -16.89 13.61 -2.87
N ALA A 192 -17.62 13.51 -3.99
CA ALA A 192 -18.92 14.18 -4.14
C ALA A 192 -20.02 13.60 -3.22
N ALA A 193 -19.94 12.31 -2.88
CA ALA A 193 -20.92 11.64 -2.01
C ALA A 193 -20.63 11.81 -0.51
N CYS A 194 -19.40 12.17 -0.14
CA CYS A 194 -18.92 12.29 1.24
C CYS A 194 -18.30 13.68 1.53
N PRO A 195 -19.00 14.79 1.23
CA PRO A 195 -18.41 16.12 1.39
C PRO A 195 -18.10 16.41 2.86
N GLY A 196 -16.89 16.91 3.12
CA GLY A 196 -16.50 17.33 4.47
C GLY A 196 -16.11 16.21 5.42
N GLU A 197 -15.92 14.98 4.93
CA GLU A 197 -15.57 13.83 5.76
C GLU A 197 -14.09 13.46 5.67
N ILE A 198 -13.58 12.76 6.71
CA ILE A 198 -12.28 12.10 6.65
C ILE A 198 -12.44 10.84 5.80
N MET A 199 -11.66 10.74 4.72
CA MET A 199 -11.78 9.65 3.76
C MET A 199 -10.53 8.78 3.78
N ALA A 200 -10.66 7.54 4.26
CA ALA A 200 -9.62 6.51 4.23
C ALA A 200 -9.82 5.62 3.01
N TRP A 201 -8.81 5.50 2.16
CA TRP A 201 -8.88 4.79 0.88
C TRP A 201 -8.15 3.47 1.00
N ILE A 202 -8.83 2.41 0.56
CA ILE A 202 -8.29 1.05 0.46
C ILE A 202 -8.73 0.40 -0.86
N ASP A 203 -7.82 -0.33 -1.50
CA ASP A 203 -8.12 -1.02 -2.76
C ASP A 203 -8.81 -2.38 -2.52
N ASP A 204 -9.57 -2.86 -3.51
CA ASP A 204 -10.38 -4.08 -3.38
C ASP A 204 -9.57 -5.40 -3.32
N ASP A 205 -8.27 -5.34 -3.61
CA ASP A 205 -7.32 -6.44 -3.49
C ASP A 205 -6.45 -6.35 -2.21
N GLU A 206 -6.89 -5.57 -1.22
CA GLU A 206 -6.27 -5.49 0.11
C GLU A 206 -7.16 -6.02 1.26
N LEU A 207 -6.50 -6.38 2.36
CA LEU A 207 -7.11 -6.66 3.66
C LEU A 207 -6.65 -5.60 4.66
N ALA A 208 -7.58 -5.02 5.41
CA ALA A 208 -7.25 -4.10 6.49
C ALA A 208 -6.83 -4.87 7.75
N ASP A 209 -5.73 -4.45 8.37
CA ASP A 209 -5.36 -4.90 9.72
C ASP A 209 -6.49 -4.58 10.71
N PRO A 210 -6.80 -5.42 11.71
CA PRO A 210 -7.88 -5.16 12.67
C PRO A 210 -7.80 -3.80 13.39
N HIS A 211 -6.60 -3.21 13.51
CA HIS A 211 -6.37 -1.91 14.12
C HIS A 211 -6.07 -0.80 13.10
N TRP A 212 -6.22 -1.03 11.80
CA TRP A 212 -5.88 -0.08 10.75
C TRP A 212 -6.50 1.30 10.97
N LEU A 213 -7.82 1.37 11.22
CA LEU A 213 -8.50 2.63 11.50
C LEU A 213 -8.09 3.28 12.83
N ALA A 214 -7.77 2.47 13.85
CA ALA A 214 -7.29 2.99 15.13
C ALA A 214 -5.94 3.69 14.97
N GLU A 215 -5.05 3.14 14.14
CA GLU A 215 -3.74 3.73 13.86
C GLU A 215 -3.84 4.95 12.93
N VAL A 216 -4.76 4.95 11.96
CA VAL A 216 -5.09 6.16 11.18
C VAL A 216 -5.58 7.28 12.11
N ALA A 217 -6.52 6.98 13.00
CA ALA A 217 -7.03 7.95 13.95
C ALA A 217 -5.94 8.47 14.89
N ARG A 218 -5.05 7.58 15.35
CA ARG A 218 -3.93 7.97 16.21
C ARG A 218 -3.00 8.96 15.51
N ALA A 219 -2.64 8.70 14.24
CA ALA A 219 -1.87 9.66 13.45
C ALA A 219 -2.58 11.02 13.30
N LEU A 220 -3.90 11.02 13.08
CA LEU A 220 -4.68 12.27 12.97
C LEU A 220 -4.77 13.05 14.30
N VAL A 221 -4.71 12.37 15.44
CA VAL A 221 -4.72 12.99 16.77
C VAL A 221 -3.33 13.51 17.14
N GLU A 222 -2.28 12.71 16.90
CA GLU A 222 -0.88 13.09 17.18
C GLU A 222 -0.38 14.18 16.24
N HIS A 223 -0.89 14.23 15.01
CA HIS A 223 -0.56 15.21 13.98
C HIS A 223 -1.80 15.98 13.52
N PRO A 224 -2.25 16.97 14.31
CA PRO A 224 -3.41 17.81 13.93
C PRO A 224 -3.18 18.57 12.62
N GLU A 225 -1.92 18.82 12.24
CA GLU A 225 -1.51 19.45 10.98
C GLU A 225 -1.52 18.53 9.75
N ALA A 226 -1.68 17.21 9.93
CA ALA A 226 -1.67 16.25 8.84
C ALA A 226 -2.82 16.51 7.87
N ASP A 227 -2.54 16.75 6.59
CA ASP A 227 -3.56 16.75 5.54
C ASP A 227 -3.85 15.33 5.04
N VAL A 228 -2.80 14.50 5.06
CA VAL A 228 -2.84 13.11 4.62
C VAL A 228 -2.13 12.24 5.65
N VAL A 229 -2.71 11.08 5.94
CA VAL A 229 -2.03 9.98 6.63
C VAL A 229 -1.87 8.84 5.63
N SER A 230 -0.69 8.23 5.53
CA SER A 230 -0.47 7.01 4.76
C SER A 230 0.10 5.92 5.65
N GLY A 231 -0.10 4.67 5.24
CA GLY A 231 0.35 3.51 6.01
C GLY A 231 1.28 2.59 5.24
N VAL A 232 1.74 1.55 5.92
CA VAL A 232 2.52 0.46 5.31
C VAL A 232 1.57 -0.52 4.62
N ILE A 233 2.00 -1.05 3.48
CA ILE A 233 1.29 -2.11 2.78
C ILE A 233 2.24 -3.29 2.70
N VAL A 234 1.83 -4.42 3.29
CA VAL A 234 2.60 -5.65 3.37
C VAL A 234 1.99 -6.75 2.50
N PRO A 235 2.71 -7.84 2.16
CA PRO A 235 2.11 -8.96 1.43
C PRO A 235 1.00 -9.65 2.23
N ALA A 236 -0.11 -9.97 1.55
CA ALA A 236 -1.11 -10.91 2.05
C ALA A 236 -0.67 -12.38 1.83
N GLU A 237 0.12 -12.63 0.79
CA GLU A 237 0.68 -13.94 0.45
C GLU A 237 1.98 -13.78 -0.37
N LEU A 238 2.85 -14.79 -0.30
CA LEU A 238 4.11 -14.86 -1.06
C LEU A 238 4.32 -16.25 -1.66
N GLU A 239 3.24 -16.80 -2.24
CA GLU A 239 3.22 -18.15 -2.78
C GLU A 239 3.93 -18.29 -4.14
N THR A 240 4.25 -17.19 -4.82
CA THR A 240 4.91 -17.24 -6.13
C THR A 240 6.15 -16.36 -6.20
N ARG A 241 7.04 -16.72 -7.14
CA ARG A 241 8.27 -15.97 -7.37
C ARG A 241 8.01 -14.53 -7.85
N ALA A 242 6.92 -14.31 -8.58
CA ALA A 242 6.52 -12.96 -8.99
C ALA A 242 6.22 -12.06 -7.77
N GLN A 243 5.60 -12.61 -6.73
CA GLN A 243 5.30 -11.87 -5.51
C GLN A 243 6.58 -11.54 -4.73
N ILE A 244 7.50 -12.50 -4.63
CA ILE A 244 8.84 -12.28 -4.04
C ILE A 244 9.61 -11.19 -4.78
N TRP A 245 9.67 -11.23 -6.12
CA TRP A 245 10.34 -10.20 -6.90
C TRP A 245 9.70 -8.82 -6.71
N PHE A 246 8.37 -8.75 -6.54
CA PHE A 246 7.70 -7.50 -6.25
C PHE A 246 8.16 -6.90 -4.92
N GLU A 247 8.24 -7.71 -3.86
CA GLU A 247 8.75 -7.28 -2.55
C GLU A 247 10.25 -6.91 -2.61
N GLN A 248 11.08 -7.67 -3.34
CA GLN A 248 12.49 -7.31 -3.57
C GLN A 248 12.64 -5.95 -4.28
N PHE A 249 11.73 -5.60 -5.20
CA PHE A 249 11.71 -4.29 -5.86
C PHE A 249 11.25 -3.14 -4.94
N GLY A 250 10.84 -3.46 -3.71
CA GLY A 250 10.43 -2.52 -2.68
C GLY A 250 8.94 -2.62 -2.30
N GLY A 251 8.18 -3.51 -2.94
CA GLY A 251 6.75 -3.71 -2.63
C GLY A 251 5.92 -2.44 -2.79
N HIS A 252 4.78 -2.38 -2.09
CA HIS A 252 3.94 -1.17 -2.03
C HIS A 252 4.46 -0.13 -1.03
N SER A 253 5.31 -0.56 -0.09
CA SER A 253 5.96 0.29 0.93
C SER A 253 7.23 0.97 0.41
N LYS A 254 7.66 0.67 -0.82
CA LYS A 254 8.78 1.28 -1.55
C LYS A 254 10.08 1.30 -0.75
N GLY A 255 10.32 0.22 -0.01
CA GLY A 255 11.50 0.03 0.83
C GLY A 255 11.57 0.87 2.11
N ARG A 256 10.53 1.64 2.46
CA ARG A 256 10.51 2.44 3.70
C ARG A 256 10.35 1.59 4.97
N GLY A 257 9.58 0.50 4.89
CA GLY A 257 9.29 -0.35 6.04
C GLY A 257 8.59 0.41 7.17
N PHE A 258 9.01 0.15 8.41
CA PHE A 258 8.29 0.58 9.62
C PHE A 258 8.82 1.89 10.24
N VAL A 259 9.52 2.72 9.46
CA VAL A 259 10.07 3.99 9.95
C VAL A 259 9.06 5.12 9.75
N PRO A 260 8.53 5.74 10.83
CA PRO A 260 7.59 6.87 10.72
C PRO A 260 8.29 8.11 10.17
N ASP A 261 7.53 8.99 9.51
CA ASP A 261 8.05 10.27 9.03
C ASP A 261 6.92 11.28 8.74
N VAL A 262 7.28 12.57 8.71
CA VAL A 262 6.37 13.68 8.44
C VAL A 262 6.92 14.53 7.30
N PHE A 263 6.22 14.49 6.18
CA PHE A 263 6.57 15.24 4.98
C PHE A 263 5.78 16.53 4.89
N GLY A 264 6.47 17.66 4.95
CA GLY A 264 5.85 18.96 4.79
C GLY A 264 6.83 19.97 4.20
N PRO A 265 6.53 21.28 4.29
CA PRO A 265 7.33 22.34 3.67
C PRO A 265 8.81 22.37 4.07
N ARG A 266 9.13 21.86 5.26
CA ARG A 266 10.50 21.83 5.82
C ARG A 266 11.21 20.48 5.62
N HIS A 267 10.55 19.49 5.05
CA HIS A 267 11.14 18.17 4.85
C HIS A 267 12.19 18.22 3.71
N PRO A 268 13.37 17.58 3.86
CA PRO A 268 14.45 17.65 2.88
C PRO A 268 14.10 17.03 1.51
N GLN A 269 13.21 16.03 1.49
CA GLN A 269 12.74 15.41 0.26
C GLN A 269 11.90 16.37 -0.57
N SER A 270 12.31 16.59 -1.83
CA SER A 270 11.54 17.38 -2.78
C SER A 270 10.20 16.71 -3.11
N PRO A 271 9.07 17.45 -3.09
CA PRO A 271 7.76 16.94 -3.54
C PRO A 271 7.76 16.46 -5.00
N LEU A 272 8.71 16.95 -5.81
CA LEU A 272 8.83 16.63 -7.23
C LEU A 272 9.76 15.45 -7.51
N TYR A 273 10.36 14.85 -6.50
CA TYR A 273 11.28 13.73 -6.68
C TYR A 273 10.57 12.41 -6.38
N PRO A 274 10.29 11.57 -7.40
CA PRO A 274 9.42 10.41 -7.25
C PRO A 274 10.25 9.17 -6.91
N LEU A 275 10.84 9.17 -5.74
CA LEU A 275 10.90 7.94 -4.97
C LEU A 275 9.76 8.13 -3.99
N PRO A 276 8.60 7.46 -4.11
CA PRO A 276 7.39 7.94 -3.46
C PRO A 276 7.29 7.45 -2.01
N PRO A 277 8.05 8.00 -1.04
CA PRO A 277 8.18 7.42 0.28
C PRO A 277 6.99 7.88 1.15
N PHE A 278 6.03 8.62 0.55
CA PHE A 278 4.96 9.37 1.20
C PHE A 278 3.68 8.55 1.35
N GLY A 279 3.60 7.36 0.76
CA GLY A 279 2.39 6.52 0.75
C GLY A 279 2.02 6.01 -0.64
N THR A 280 0.95 5.22 -0.68
CA THR A 280 0.42 4.55 -1.89
C THR A 280 -1.11 4.63 -1.87
N GLY A 281 -1.73 4.67 -3.05
CA GLY A 281 -3.16 4.87 -3.25
C GLY A 281 -4.11 3.91 -2.55
N ALA A 282 -3.59 2.76 -2.10
CA ALA A 282 -4.34 1.72 -1.44
C ALA A 282 -4.28 1.79 0.10
N ASN A 283 -3.48 2.68 0.67
CA ASN A 283 -3.45 2.92 2.12
C ASN A 283 -3.13 4.39 2.40
N MET A 284 -4.16 5.22 2.24
CA MET A 284 -4.06 6.67 2.41
C MET A 284 -5.37 7.23 2.98
N THR A 285 -5.28 8.23 3.82
CA THR A 285 -6.42 8.92 4.44
C THR A 285 -6.26 10.41 4.23
N PHE A 286 -7.31 11.07 3.74
CA PHE A 286 -7.33 12.51 3.53
C PHE A 286 -8.25 13.19 4.54
N ARG A 287 -7.81 14.32 5.09
CA ARG A 287 -8.70 15.21 5.84
C ARG A 287 -9.77 15.84 4.95
N PRO A 288 -10.89 16.30 5.54
CA PRO A 288 -11.92 17.05 4.85
C PRO A 288 -11.37 18.20 4.00
N GLY A 289 -11.84 18.34 2.76
CA GLY A 289 -11.48 19.45 1.88
C GLY A 289 -10.09 19.38 1.25
N VAL A 290 -9.23 18.43 1.63
CA VAL A 290 -7.86 18.32 1.08
C VAL A 290 -7.89 17.95 -0.39
N ILE A 291 -8.71 16.97 -0.77
CA ILE A 291 -8.82 16.50 -2.16
C ILE A 291 -9.33 17.62 -3.06
N GLU A 292 -10.34 18.35 -2.63
CA GLU A 292 -10.92 19.50 -3.32
C GLU A 292 -9.89 20.62 -3.47
N ARG A 293 -9.12 20.90 -2.41
CA ARG A 293 -8.06 21.92 -2.42
C ARG A 293 -6.96 21.62 -3.45
N VAL A 294 -6.65 20.34 -3.69
CA VAL A 294 -5.67 19.94 -4.72
C VAL A 294 -6.28 19.73 -6.11
N GLY A 295 -7.57 20.02 -6.28
CA GLY A 295 -8.26 20.00 -7.58
C GLY A 295 -8.94 18.68 -7.94
N GLY A 296 -9.15 17.80 -6.97
CA GLY A 296 -9.74 16.47 -7.17
C GLY A 296 -8.79 15.47 -7.84
N TRP A 297 -9.33 14.30 -8.17
CA TRP A 297 -8.59 13.24 -8.86
C TRP A 297 -8.55 13.49 -10.37
N ASP A 298 -7.36 13.53 -10.97
CA ASP A 298 -7.22 13.72 -12.42
C ASP A 298 -7.78 12.50 -13.16
N THR A 299 -8.91 12.70 -13.85
CA THR A 299 -9.64 11.68 -14.63
C THR A 299 -8.86 11.14 -15.84
N ALA A 300 -7.72 11.74 -16.19
CA ALA A 300 -6.81 11.20 -17.19
C ALA A 300 -5.78 10.19 -16.63
N LEU A 301 -5.70 10.06 -15.30
CA LEU A 301 -4.80 9.17 -14.58
C LEU A 301 -5.55 7.99 -13.93
N GLY A 302 -4.81 7.01 -13.45
CA GLY A 302 -5.34 5.87 -12.70
C GLY A 302 -5.73 4.65 -13.51
N ALA A 303 -6.02 3.59 -12.76
CA ALA A 303 -6.39 2.30 -13.32
C ALA A 303 -7.62 2.44 -14.24
N GLY A 304 -7.59 1.70 -15.35
CA GLY A 304 -8.62 1.79 -16.40
C GLY A 304 -8.41 2.94 -17.40
N THR A 305 -7.39 3.79 -17.24
CA THR A 305 -7.01 4.81 -18.22
C THR A 305 -5.74 4.39 -19.00
N PRO A 306 -5.43 5.04 -20.15
CA PRO A 306 -4.16 4.81 -20.83
C PRO A 306 -2.92 5.11 -19.98
N ALA A 307 -3.04 5.94 -18.94
CA ALA A 307 -1.95 6.30 -18.03
C ALA A 307 -1.66 5.23 -16.97
N MET A 308 -2.59 4.29 -16.76
CA MET A 308 -2.44 3.11 -15.90
C MET A 308 -2.26 3.33 -14.39
N GLY A 309 -1.97 4.55 -13.91
CA GLY A 309 -1.77 4.82 -12.47
C GLY A 309 -1.35 6.26 -12.16
N SER A 310 -0.81 6.45 -10.95
CA SER A 310 -0.15 7.67 -10.41
C SER A 310 -1.02 8.89 -10.16
N GLU A 311 -2.34 8.72 -10.11
CA GLU A 311 -3.29 9.69 -9.58
C GLU A 311 -3.06 9.97 -8.08
N ASP A 312 -2.68 8.97 -7.30
CA ASP A 312 -2.28 9.07 -5.88
C ASP A 312 -0.98 9.86 -5.71
N THR A 313 0.02 9.53 -6.52
CA THR A 313 1.33 10.18 -6.55
C THR A 313 1.18 11.64 -6.92
N LEU A 314 0.32 11.95 -7.90
CA LEU A 314 -0.01 13.33 -8.24
C LEU A 314 -0.71 14.03 -7.07
N ALA A 315 -1.70 13.40 -6.42
CA ALA A 315 -2.40 13.98 -5.29
C ALA A 315 -1.44 14.33 -4.13
N PHE A 316 -0.58 13.40 -3.70
CA PHE A 316 0.44 13.66 -2.68
C PHE A 316 1.40 14.78 -3.07
N THR A 317 1.87 14.77 -4.32
CA THR A 317 2.74 15.82 -4.86
C THR A 317 2.05 17.19 -4.78
N GLN A 318 0.76 17.27 -5.11
CA GLN A 318 0.00 18.51 -5.09
C GLN A 318 -0.25 19.00 -3.66
N VAL A 319 -0.52 18.11 -2.70
CA VAL A 319 -0.63 18.45 -1.27
C VAL A 319 0.66 19.12 -0.78
N LEU A 320 1.80 18.47 -1.01
CA LEU A 320 3.11 18.99 -0.59
C LEU A 320 3.49 20.30 -1.32
N LEU A 321 3.19 20.42 -2.61
CA LEU A 321 3.41 21.67 -3.36
C LEU A 321 2.50 22.81 -2.90
N ALA A 322 1.34 22.52 -2.33
CA ALA A 322 0.45 23.48 -1.71
C ALA A 322 0.87 23.84 -0.27
N GLY A 323 1.98 23.29 0.22
CA GLY A 323 2.49 23.51 1.57
C GLY A 323 1.85 22.63 2.65
N GLY A 324 1.10 21.60 2.24
CA GLY A 324 0.46 20.66 3.14
C GLY A 324 1.40 19.61 3.73
N THR A 325 0.86 18.79 4.62
CA THR A 325 1.61 17.78 5.39
C THR A 325 1.10 16.36 5.14
N ILE A 326 2.00 15.42 4.90
CA ILE A 326 1.72 13.99 4.80
C ILE A 326 2.44 13.28 5.95
N VAL A 327 1.70 12.56 6.78
CA VAL A 327 2.24 11.72 7.86
C VAL A 327 2.26 10.28 7.40
N TYR A 328 3.43 9.65 7.49
CA TYR A 328 3.56 8.22 7.27
C TYR A 328 3.46 7.49 8.61
N GLN A 329 2.36 6.78 8.79
CA GLN A 329 2.02 6.00 9.98
C GLN A 329 2.22 4.50 9.69
N PRO A 330 3.43 3.93 9.88
CA PRO A 330 3.71 2.54 9.53
C PRO A 330 2.89 1.52 10.32
N THR A 331 2.27 1.92 11.44
CA THR A 331 1.38 1.04 12.20
C THR A 331 0.00 0.88 11.59
N ALA A 332 -0.42 1.77 10.68
CA ALA A 332 -1.64 1.61 9.90
C ALA A 332 -1.38 0.61 8.76
N VAL A 333 -1.46 -0.69 9.05
CA VAL A 333 -1.11 -1.78 8.13
C VAL A 333 -2.30 -2.17 7.25
N THR A 334 -2.05 -2.41 5.96
CA THR A 334 -2.92 -3.21 5.10
C THR A 334 -2.11 -4.32 4.41
N HIS A 335 -2.78 -5.40 4.01
CA HIS A 335 -2.16 -6.56 3.35
C HIS A 335 -2.63 -6.66 1.90
N HIS A 336 -1.73 -6.71 0.95
CA HIS A 336 -2.04 -6.69 -0.48
C HIS A 336 -1.85 -8.04 -1.15
N TYR A 337 -2.80 -8.47 -1.99
CA TYR A 337 -2.66 -9.64 -2.86
C TYR A 337 -1.91 -9.31 -4.15
N HIS A 338 -0.59 -9.52 -4.16
CA HIS A 338 0.25 -9.24 -5.32
C HIS A 338 -0.10 -10.08 -6.55
N ARG A 339 0.33 -9.60 -7.73
CA ARG A 339 0.20 -10.36 -8.97
C ARG A 339 0.97 -11.68 -8.85
N ARG A 340 0.26 -12.79 -9.06
CA ARG A 340 0.81 -14.16 -8.90
C ARG A 340 1.73 -14.57 -10.04
N ASP A 341 1.54 -14.03 -11.24
CA ASP A 341 2.31 -14.42 -12.42
C ASP A 341 3.23 -13.30 -12.94
N PHE A 342 4.25 -13.71 -13.69
CA PHE A 342 5.27 -12.80 -14.23
C PHE A 342 4.68 -11.76 -15.18
N GLU A 343 3.69 -12.11 -16.01
CA GLU A 343 3.10 -11.18 -16.97
C GLU A 343 2.27 -10.11 -16.26
N GLY A 344 1.53 -10.49 -15.23
CA GLY A 344 0.82 -9.59 -14.34
C GLY A 344 1.75 -8.60 -13.66
N LEU A 345 2.86 -9.09 -13.08
CA LEU A 345 3.90 -8.24 -12.49
C LEU A 345 4.53 -7.32 -13.54
N ARG A 346 4.91 -7.85 -14.70
CA ARG A 346 5.51 -7.08 -15.79
C ARG A 346 4.58 -5.95 -16.26
N LYS A 347 3.28 -6.23 -16.40
CA LYS A 347 2.25 -5.23 -16.73
C LYS A 347 2.13 -4.16 -15.65
N GLN A 348 2.19 -4.54 -14.37
CA GLN A 348 2.21 -3.61 -13.25
C GLN A 348 3.45 -2.70 -13.31
N MET A 349 4.63 -3.26 -13.59
CA MET A 349 5.88 -2.49 -13.73
C MET A 349 5.82 -1.48 -14.88
N VAL A 350 5.26 -1.86 -16.04
CA VAL A 350 4.97 -0.91 -17.13
C VAL A 350 4.03 0.19 -16.65
N GLY A 351 2.94 -0.19 -15.96
CA GLY A 351 1.95 0.74 -15.43
C GLY A 351 2.54 1.78 -14.49
N TYR A 352 3.41 1.38 -13.56
CA TYR A 352 4.11 2.30 -12.66
C TYR A 352 4.98 3.31 -13.42
N GLY A 353 5.70 2.86 -14.45
CA GLY A 353 6.49 3.74 -15.30
C GLY A 353 5.62 4.73 -16.09
N THR A 354 4.56 4.23 -16.74
CA THR A 354 3.62 5.03 -17.53
C THR A 354 2.87 6.05 -16.69
N GLY A 355 2.37 5.63 -15.53
CA GLY A 355 1.67 6.50 -14.59
C GLY A 355 2.58 7.64 -14.12
N LEU A 356 3.81 7.33 -13.72
CA LEU A 356 4.71 8.33 -13.16
C LEU A 356 4.97 9.49 -14.13
N THR A 357 5.33 9.19 -15.38
CA THR A 357 5.60 10.26 -16.36
C THR A 357 4.32 10.87 -16.92
N ALA A 358 3.18 10.17 -16.88
CA ALA A 358 1.87 10.76 -17.12
C ALA A 358 1.50 11.81 -16.05
N ALA A 359 1.74 11.51 -14.77
CA ALA A 359 1.54 12.44 -13.66
C ALA A 359 2.43 13.69 -13.80
N TYR A 360 3.70 13.54 -14.19
CA TYR A 360 4.54 14.71 -14.53
C TYR A 360 4.01 15.51 -15.71
N THR A 361 3.47 14.84 -16.71
CA THR A 361 2.87 15.53 -17.86
C THR A 361 1.64 16.33 -17.42
N SER A 362 0.79 15.77 -16.56
CA SER A 362 -0.32 16.50 -15.93
C SER A 362 0.19 17.74 -15.19
N LEU A 363 1.17 17.54 -14.31
CA LEU A 363 1.74 18.58 -13.47
C LEU A 363 2.34 19.73 -14.28
N LEU A 364 3.12 19.43 -15.31
CA LEU A 364 3.74 20.43 -16.19
C LEU A 364 2.73 21.17 -17.06
N LEU A 365 1.67 20.51 -17.51
CA LEU A 365 0.59 21.17 -18.25
C LEU A 365 -0.23 22.12 -17.36
N GLY A 366 -0.37 21.82 -16.07
CA GLY A 366 -1.04 22.69 -15.10
C GLY A 366 -0.13 23.78 -14.53
N ARG A 367 1.17 23.51 -14.37
CA ARG A 367 2.16 24.40 -13.75
C ARG A 367 3.50 24.36 -14.51
N PRO A 368 3.60 24.99 -15.71
CA PRO A 368 4.79 24.91 -16.55
C PRO A 368 6.09 25.37 -15.89
N GLY A 369 6.00 26.32 -14.94
CA GLY A 369 7.17 26.84 -14.21
C GLY A 369 7.92 25.79 -13.37
N LEU A 370 7.31 24.62 -13.09
CA LEU A 370 7.95 23.54 -12.35
C LEU A 370 9.06 22.82 -13.14
N ILE A 371 9.15 23.05 -14.46
CA ILE A 371 10.17 22.42 -15.32
C ILE A 371 11.59 22.64 -14.80
N TRP A 372 11.92 23.84 -14.32
CA TRP A 372 13.25 24.16 -13.81
C TRP A 372 13.59 23.40 -12.53
N ARG A 373 12.59 23.16 -11.67
CA ARG A 373 12.77 22.37 -10.44
C ARG A 373 12.97 20.89 -10.78
N LEU A 374 12.25 20.37 -11.78
CA LEU A 374 12.44 19.00 -12.27
C LEU A 374 13.81 18.82 -12.94
N LEU A 375 14.27 19.79 -13.73
CA LEU A 375 15.60 19.74 -14.35
C LEU A 375 16.72 19.73 -13.30
N LYS A 376 16.57 20.47 -12.19
CA LYS A 376 17.52 20.41 -11.06
C LYS A 376 17.58 19.03 -10.40
N LEU A 377 16.52 18.23 -10.49
CA LEU A 377 16.45 16.88 -9.96
C LEU A 377 16.95 15.81 -10.94
N ALA A 378 17.12 16.16 -12.22
CA ALA A 378 17.52 15.21 -13.26
C ALA A 378 18.86 14.49 -12.98
N PRO A 379 19.91 15.15 -12.45
CA PRO A 379 21.16 14.45 -12.11
C PRO A 379 20.98 13.39 -11.02
N THR A 380 20.19 13.69 -9.98
CA THR A 380 19.85 12.73 -8.93
C THR A 380 19.01 11.59 -9.52
N ALA A 381 17.99 11.90 -10.32
CA ALA A 381 17.14 10.90 -10.98
C ALA A 381 17.96 9.96 -11.87
N TYR A 382 18.91 10.50 -12.61
CA TYR A 382 19.80 9.72 -13.46
C TYR A 382 20.66 8.77 -12.62
N ARG A 383 21.31 9.28 -11.56
CA ARG A 383 22.11 8.48 -10.63
C ARG A 383 21.30 7.34 -10.01
N ASP A 384 20.08 7.61 -9.56
CA ASP A 384 19.22 6.60 -8.95
C ASP A 384 18.69 5.58 -9.98
N LEU A 385 18.68 5.91 -11.27
CA LEU A 385 18.27 4.99 -12.34
C LEU A 385 19.43 4.11 -12.84
N THR A 386 20.67 4.59 -12.74
CA THR A 386 21.84 3.93 -13.35
C THR A 386 22.87 3.41 -12.35
N GLY A 387 22.85 3.90 -11.11
CA GLY A 387 23.79 3.50 -10.07
C GLY A 387 23.53 2.08 -9.57
N SER A 388 24.60 1.31 -9.38
CA SER A 388 24.56 -0.02 -8.75
C SER A 388 24.12 0.04 -7.29
N ASP A 389 24.35 1.17 -6.63
CA ASP A 389 24.04 1.39 -5.20
C ASP A 389 22.74 2.18 -5.03
N SER A 390 21.94 2.27 -6.09
CA SER A 390 20.66 2.98 -6.01
C SER A 390 19.73 2.25 -5.05
N PRO A 391 18.95 2.99 -4.22
CA PRO A 391 17.90 2.40 -3.38
C PRO A 391 16.90 1.53 -4.16
N ARG A 392 16.78 1.71 -5.48
CA ARG A 392 15.89 0.90 -6.35
C ARG A 392 16.43 -0.47 -6.72
N VAL A 393 17.75 -0.69 -6.59
CA VAL A 393 18.40 -1.96 -6.97
C VAL A 393 19.15 -2.62 -5.82
N ALA A 394 19.40 -1.90 -4.72
CA ALA A 394 20.13 -2.39 -3.56
C ALA A 394 19.49 -3.62 -2.90
N THR A 395 18.17 -3.76 -2.98
CA THR A 395 17.39 -4.88 -2.42
C THR A 395 17.15 -6.03 -3.41
N LEU A 396 17.61 -5.90 -4.66
CA LEU A 396 17.38 -6.91 -5.69
C LEU A 396 18.35 -8.07 -5.54
N GLN A 397 17.82 -9.28 -5.46
CA GLN A 397 18.63 -10.49 -5.42
C GLN A 397 19.07 -10.89 -6.84
N ALA A 398 20.03 -11.82 -6.92
CA ALA A 398 20.61 -12.27 -8.19
C ALA A 398 19.60 -12.90 -9.16
N ASP A 399 18.50 -13.45 -8.62
CA ASP A 399 17.43 -14.09 -9.38
C ASP A 399 16.38 -13.09 -9.93
N PHE A 400 16.49 -11.79 -9.59
CA PHE A 400 15.53 -10.79 -10.04
C PHE A 400 15.55 -10.58 -11.57
N PRO A 401 14.41 -10.67 -12.28
CA PRO A 401 14.38 -10.51 -13.73
C PRO A 401 14.62 -9.05 -14.16
N ARG A 402 15.80 -8.77 -14.71
CA ARG A 402 16.17 -7.43 -15.21
C ARG A 402 15.21 -6.88 -16.28
N GLU A 403 14.44 -7.74 -16.95
CA GLU A 403 13.39 -7.33 -17.87
C GLU A 403 12.33 -6.45 -17.19
N LEU A 404 12.03 -6.68 -15.90
CA LEU A 404 11.06 -5.87 -15.15
C LEU A 404 11.51 -4.40 -15.03
N LEU A 405 12.82 -4.17 -14.85
CA LEU A 405 13.40 -2.81 -14.88
C LEU A 405 13.26 -2.19 -16.27
N GLY A 406 13.48 -2.98 -17.33
CA GLY A 406 13.26 -2.57 -18.72
C GLY A 406 11.79 -2.22 -19.00
N ALA A 407 10.86 -3.01 -18.46
CA ALA A 407 9.42 -2.80 -18.58
C ALA A 407 8.99 -1.48 -17.94
N ASN A 408 9.50 -1.17 -16.75
CA ASN A 408 9.25 0.11 -16.09
C ASN A 408 9.77 1.30 -16.92
N ARG A 409 11.01 1.25 -17.41
CA ARG A 409 11.58 2.29 -18.29
C ARG A 409 10.79 2.48 -19.59
N LYS A 410 10.35 1.38 -20.22
CA LYS A 410 9.48 1.43 -21.41
C LYS A 410 8.16 2.12 -21.10
N GLY A 411 7.58 1.85 -19.93
CA GLY A 411 6.40 2.54 -19.42
C GLY A 411 6.61 4.06 -19.31
N MET A 412 7.73 4.49 -18.73
CA MET A 412 8.08 5.91 -18.56
C MET A 412 8.11 6.69 -19.88
N ILE A 413 8.59 6.07 -20.97
CA ILE A 413 8.60 6.71 -22.31
C ILE A 413 7.17 6.94 -22.82
N ALA A 414 6.24 6.03 -22.52
CA ALA A 414 4.87 6.08 -23.02
C ALA A 414 3.97 7.07 -22.27
N GLY A 415 4.30 7.41 -21.02
CA GLY A 415 3.44 8.20 -20.12
C GLY A 415 2.93 9.54 -20.67
N PRO A 416 3.76 10.41 -21.28
CA PRO A 416 3.25 11.68 -21.81
C PRO A 416 2.17 11.52 -22.89
N ARG A 417 2.37 10.58 -23.83
CA ARG A 417 1.37 10.26 -24.85
C ARG A 417 0.15 9.57 -24.24
N ALA A 418 0.34 8.74 -23.23
CA ALA A 418 -0.73 8.11 -22.48
C ALA A 418 -1.62 9.15 -21.79
N TYR A 419 -1.03 10.12 -21.08
CA TYR A 419 -1.75 11.20 -20.42
C TYR A 419 -2.61 12.01 -21.40
N LEU A 420 -2.04 12.45 -22.52
CA LEU A 420 -2.76 13.24 -23.52
C LEU A 420 -3.94 12.46 -24.12
N ARG A 421 -3.79 11.15 -24.34
CA ARG A 421 -4.89 10.27 -24.77
C ARG A 421 -5.95 10.12 -23.67
N GLY A 422 -5.54 9.88 -22.42
CA GLY A 422 -6.42 9.80 -21.26
C GLY A 422 -7.25 11.08 -21.09
N ARG A 423 -6.63 12.25 -21.20
CA ARG A 423 -7.28 13.55 -21.10
C ARG A 423 -8.32 13.78 -22.20
N ARG A 424 -8.03 13.35 -23.44
CA ARG A 424 -9.01 13.40 -24.54
C ARG A 424 -10.19 12.46 -24.28
N ALA A 425 -9.92 11.23 -23.83
CA ALA A 425 -10.94 10.24 -23.48
C ALA A 425 -11.85 10.73 -22.34
N ALA A 426 -11.26 11.22 -21.25
CA ALA A 426 -12.00 11.75 -20.10
C ALA A 426 -12.92 12.92 -20.49
N ARG A 427 -12.44 13.85 -21.33
CA ARG A 427 -13.27 14.94 -21.88
C ARG A 427 -14.43 14.43 -22.73
N ALA A 428 -14.20 13.40 -23.54
CA ALA A 428 -15.27 12.80 -24.34
C ALA A 428 -16.32 12.14 -23.44
N THR A 429 -15.90 11.43 -22.40
CA THR A 429 -16.79 10.83 -21.39
C THR A 429 -17.61 11.88 -20.65
N LEU A 430 -17.00 13.00 -20.23
CA LEU A 430 -17.70 14.09 -19.54
C LEU A 430 -18.72 14.84 -20.43
N ARG A 431 -18.51 14.85 -21.75
CA ARG A 431 -19.43 15.49 -22.71
C ARG A 431 -20.64 14.64 -23.04
N ARG A 432 -20.54 13.32 -22.89
CA ARG A 432 -21.68 12.41 -22.99
C ARG A 432 -22.50 12.59 -21.71
N ARG A 433 -23.47 13.52 -21.72
CA ARG A 433 -24.49 13.57 -20.65
C ARG A 433 -25.26 12.23 -20.66
N PRO A 434 -25.67 11.73 -19.48
CA PRO A 434 -26.42 10.48 -19.37
C PRO A 434 -27.71 10.51 -20.17
#